data_AF-A0A8V0XX29-F1
#
_entry.id   AF-A0A8V0XX29-F1
#
_cell.length_a   1.000
_cell.length_b   1.000
_cell.length_c   1.000
_cell.angle_alpha   90.00
_cell.angle_beta   90.00
_cell.angle_gamma   90.00
#
_symmetry.space_group_name_H-M   'P 1'
#
loop_
_entity.id
_entity.type
_entity.pdbx_description
1 polymer ?
#
loop_
_entity_poly.entity_id
_entity_poly.type
_entity_poly.pdbx_seq_one_letter_code
_entity_poly.pdbx_strand_id
1 'polypeptide(L)'
;MRLLGAFLRLLLAGALGAPPAPAPEARGTASAEAPVLTFKEIWNRSFCRPREQLVDIITEFPNEVEYIFRPSCVSLQRCGGCCGDEGLRCVPVQTGTVTVQLVKIKPNGEAPYVEAPYVEMSFTEHKQCECRPRQDLVRPGRRRLKGRDVAHHAGSLRSAPGLAPASGA
;
A
#
# COMPACT_ATOMS: atom_id res chain seq x y z
N MET A 1 -2.46 -40.17 -67.54
CA MET A 1 -3.77 -39.71 -67.02
C MET A 1 -3.68 -39.64 -65.50
N ARG A 2 -4.19 -38.57 -64.87
CA ARG A 2 -4.24 -38.26 -63.40
C ARG A 2 -3.45 -37.02 -62.93
N LEU A 3 -3.30 -35.98 -63.76
CA LEU A 3 -2.70 -34.69 -63.32
C LEU A 3 -3.48 -33.44 -63.79
N LEU A 4 -4.77 -33.54 -64.11
CA LEU A 4 -5.56 -32.42 -64.67
C LEU A 4 -7.00 -32.32 -64.10
N GLY A 5 -7.19 -32.63 -62.82
CA GLY A 5 -8.54 -32.77 -62.24
C GLY A 5 -8.86 -31.99 -60.97
N ALA A 6 -7.99 -31.09 -60.51
CA ALA A 6 -8.14 -30.48 -59.18
C ALA A 6 -8.02 -28.94 -59.14
N PHE A 7 -8.08 -28.25 -60.28
CA PHE A 7 -7.98 -26.78 -60.33
C PHE A 7 -9.25 -26.05 -60.76
N LEU A 8 -10.39 -26.75 -60.93
CA LEU A 8 -11.65 -26.12 -61.34
C LEU A 8 -12.80 -26.40 -60.36
N ARG A 9 -12.57 -26.12 -59.07
CA ARG A 9 -13.63 -26.02 -58.05
C ARG A 9 -13.38 -24.86 -57.07
N LEU A 10 -12.94 -23.71 -57.58
CA LEU A 10 -12.75 -22.50 -56.75
C LEU A 10 -13.65 -21.31 -57.12
N LEU A 11 -14.72 -21.53 -57.89
CA LEU A 11 -15.65 -20.46 -58.26
C LEU A 11 -17.09 -20.87 -57.98
N LEU A 12 -17.47 -20.85 -56.70
CA LEU A 12 -18.87 -20.76 -56.28
C LEU A 12 -19.00 -19.73 -55.16
N ALA A 13 -19.33 -18.52 -55.61
CA ALA A 13 -20.25 -17.56 -55.00
C ALA A 13 -20.06 -17.23 -53.51
N GLY A 14 -19.29 -16.16 -53.28
CA GLY A 14 -19.54 -15.28 -52.14
C GLY A 14 -20.87 -14.55 -52.31
N ALA A 15 -21.75 -14.71 -51.32
CA ALA A 15 -22.79 -13.77 -50.93
C ALA A 15 -23.42 -14.25 -49.60
N LEU A 16 -22.63 -14.33 -48.53
CA LEU A 16 -23.22 -14.24 -47.19
C LEU A 16 -23.15 -12.78 -46.78
N GLY A 17 -24.30 -12.11 -46.88
CA GLY A 17 -24.50 -10.83 -46.23
C GLY A 17 -24.18 -10.98 -44.75
N ALA A 18 -23.20 -10.21 -44.28
CA ALA A 18 -22.93 -10.10 -42.86
C ALA A 18 -24.21 -9.58 -42.17
N PRO A 19 -24.62 -10.15 -41.03
CA PRO A 19 -25.65 -9.52 -40.22
C PRO A 19 -25.17 -8.12 -39.82
N PRO A 20 -26.06 -7.11 -39.76
CA PRO A 20 -25.66 -5.79 -39.30
C PRO A 20 -25.04 -5.93 -37.91
N ALA A 21 -23.80 -5.46 -37.78
CA ALA A 21 -23.18 -5.31 -36.48
C ALA A 21 -24.11 -4.48 -35.59
N PRO A 22 -24.33 -4.84 -34.32
CA PRO A 22 -25.04 -3.97 -33.41
C PRO A 22 -24.29 -2.63 -33.36
N ALA A 23 -24.99 -1.54 -33.64
CA ALA A 23 -24.47 -0.20 -33.46
C ALA A 23 -23.93 -0.06 -32.02
N PRO A 24 -22.84 0.71 -31.80
CA PRO A 24 -22.46 1.04 -30.45
C PRO A 24 -23.63 1.77 -29.81
N GLU A 25 -24.25 1.15 -28.79
CA GLU A 25 -25.21 1.82 -27.95
C GLU A 25 -24.56 3.10 -27.45
N ALA A 26 -25.01 4.24 -27.96
CA ALA A 26 -24.84 5.54 -27.33
C ALA A 26 -25.64 5.52 -26.03
N ARG A 27 -25.17 4.78 -25.04
CA ARG A 27 -25.69 4.81 -23.67
C ARG A 27 -24.94 5.88 -22.92
N GLY A 28 -25.53 7.07 -22.97
CA GLY A 28 -25.51 8.05 -21.90
C GLY A 28 -24.13 8.56 -21.50
N THR A 29 -23.89 9.84 -21.78
CA THR A 29 -23.12 10.69 -20.87
C THR A 29 -23.85 10.76 -19.53
N ALA A 30 -23.84 9.68 -18.76
CA ALA A 30 -23.95 9.79 -17.32
C ALA A 30 -22.61 10.42 -16.91
N SER A 31 -22.63 11.71 -16.62
CA SER A 31 -21.61 12.31 -15.78
C SER A 31 -21.63 11.53 -14.47
N ALA A 32 -20.86 10.45 -14.40
CA ALA A 32 -20.67 9.69 -13.18
C ALA A 32 -19.91 10.63 -12.25
N GLU A 33 -20.66 11.34 -11.39
CA GLU A 33 -20.06 12.04 -10.28
C GLU A 33 -19.17 11.04 -9.54
N ALA A 34 -17.90 11.41 -9.33
CA ALA A 34 -16.97 10.53 -8.64
C ALA A 34 -17.51 10.25 -7.23
N PRO A 35 -17.54 8.98 -6.78
CA PRO A 35 -18.05 8.66 -5.46
C PRO A 35 -17.24 9.37 -4.37
N VAL A 36 -17.94 10.06 -3.47
CA VAL A 36 -17.32 10.73 -2.32
C VAL A 36 -17.11 9.72 -1.20
N LEU A 37 -15.87 9.57 -0.74
CA LEU A 37 -15.54 8.75 0.41
C LEU A 37 -16.00 9.44 1.70
N THR A 38 -16.75 8.71 2.52
CA THR A 38 -17.26 9.21 3.80
C THR A 38 -16.15 9.34 4.85
N PHE A 39 -16.37 10.18 5.86
CA PHE A 39 -15.44 10.33 6.98
C PHE A 39 -15.09 8.98 7.64
N LYS A 40 -16.10 8.14 7.89
CA LYS A 40 -15.91 6.83 8.52
C LYS A 40 -15.03 5.91 7.67
N GLU A 41 -15.20 5.93 6.36
CA GLU A 41 -14.38 5.14 5.43
C GLU A 41 -12.93 5.59 5.43
N ILE A 42 -12.70 6.91 5.35
CA ILE A 42 -11.34 7.47 5.40
C ILE A 42 -10.67 7.13 6.73
N TRP A 43 -11.36 7.38 7.86
CA TRP A 43 -10.84 7.09 9.19
C TRP A 43 -10.47 5.61 9.35
N ASN A 44 -11.36 4.69 8.96
CA ASN A 44 -11.11 3.25 9.03
C ASN A 44 -10.01 2.79 8.07
N ARG A 45 -9.83 3.48 6.94
CA ARG A 45 -8.74 3.19 6.01
C ARG A 45 -7.42 3.82 6.46
N SER A 46 -7.41 4.89 7.26
CA SER A 46 -6.21 5.66 7.60
C SER A 46 -5.69 5.48 9.02
N PHE A 47 -6.43 4.86 9.95
CA PHE A 47 -5.97 4.72 11.34
C PHE A 47 -4.67 3.90 11.48
N CYS A 48 -3.91 4.17 12.56
CA CYS A 48 -2.63 3.51 12.86
C CYS A 48 -2.75 1.98 12.96
N ARG A 49 -2.08 1.26 12.05
CA ARG A 49 -2.01 -0.22 12.02
C ARG A 49 -0.82 -0.69 11.16
N PRO A 50 -0.46 -1.99 11.20
CA PRO A 50 0.44 -2.57 10.22
C PRO A 50 -0.13 -2.44 8.81
N ARG A 51 0.69 -1.96 7.88
CA ARG A 51 0.36 -1.75 6.47
C ARG A 51 1.51 -2.22 5.62
N GLU A 52 1.17 -2.70 4.45
CA GLU A 52 2.15 -2.98 3.41
C GLU A 52 2.81 -1.67 2.96
N GLN A 53 4.13 -1.62 3.06
CA GLN A 53 4.97 -0.51 2.64
C GLN A 53 6.18 -1.05 1.86
N LEU A 54 6.56 -0.35 0.79
CA LEU A 54 7.80 -0.61 0.10
C LEU A 54 8.95 0.01 0.88
N VAL A 55 9.92 -0.81 1.24
CA VAL A 55 11.10 -0.40 2.00
C VAL A 55 12.32 -0.61 1.12
N ASP A 56 13.12 0.45 0.97
CA ASP A 56 14.37 0.41 0.24
C ASP A 56 15.42 -0.40 1.02
N ILE A 57 16.14 -1.28 0.31
CA ILE A 57 17.07 -2.23 0.94
C ILE A 57 18.28 -1.50 1.50
N ILE A 58 18.80 -0.49 0.81
CA ILE A 58 19.99 0.25 1.25
C ILE A 58 19.69 1.08 2.51
N THR A 59 18.45 1.58 2.63
CA THR A 59 18.01 2.27 3.84
C THR A 59 17.99 1.35 5.07
N GLU A 60 17.61 0.07 4.90
CA GLU A 60 17.61 -0.91 6.00
C GLU A 60 19.00 -1.48 6.29
N PHE A 61 19.84 -1.59 5.26
CA PHE A 61 21.21 -2.12 5.35
C PHE A 61 22.23 -1.10 4.84
N PRO A 62 22.48 0.00 5.58
CA PRO A 62 23.36 1.08 5.14
C PRO A 62 24.83 0.65 4.98
N ASN A 63 25.21 -0.52 5.50
CA ASN A 63 26.55 -1.08 5.35
C ASN A 63 26.75 -1.80 4.00
N GLU A 64 25.68 -2.04 3.24
CA GLU A 64 25.69 -2.82 1.99
C GLU A 64 25.69 -1.92 0.73
N VAL A 65 26.11 -0.65 0.87
CA VAL A 65 26.08 0.37 -0.19
C VAL A 65 26.95 0.07 -1.42
N GLU A 66 27.91 -0.84 -1.30
CA GLU A 66 28.76 -1.25 -2.43
C GLU A 66 28.05 -2.21 -3.40
N TYR A 67 26.87 -2.72 -3.01
CA TYR A 67 26.11 -3.70 -3.79
C TYR A 67 24.84 -3.09 -4.38
N ILE A 68 24.44 -3.65 -5.52
CA ILE A 68 23.15 -3.39 -6.14
C ILE A 68 22.24 -4.57 -5.86
N PHE A 69 21.06 -4.31 -5.31
CA PHE A 69 20.06 -5.34 -5.02
C PHE A 69 18.96 -5.38 -6.11
N ARG A 70 18.53 -6.59 -6.47
CA ARG A 70 17.35 -6.82 -7.32
C ARG A 70 16.35 -7.74 -6.61
N PRO A 71 15.10 -7.29 -6.37
CA PRO A 71 14.63 -5.89 -6.47
C PRO A 71 15.42 -4.96 -5.53
N SER A 72 15.33 -3.63 -5.73
CA SER A 72 15.99 -2.65 -4.83
C SER A 72 15.16 -2.29 -3.60
N CYS A 73 13.87 -2.66 -3.59
CA CYS A 73 12.97 -2.51 -2.46
C CYS A 73 12.14 -3.78 -2.27
N VAL A 74 11.65 -3.98 -1.05
CA VAL A 74 10.82 -5.12 -0.66
C VAL A 74 9.51 -4.64 -0.02
N SER A 75 8.45 -5.43 -0.18
CA SER A 75 7.15 -5.17 0.42
C SER A 75 7.09 -5.77 1.82
N LEU A 76 6.88 -4.95 2.86
CA LEU A 76 6.90 -5.37 4.26
C LEU A 76 5.74 -4.78 5.04
N GLN A 77 5.34 -5.45 6.12
CA GLN A 77 4.43 -4.85 7.10
C GLN A 77 5.16 -3.84 7.99
N ARG A 78 4.74 -2.57 7.91
CA ARG A 78 5.27 -1.46 8.71
C ARG A 78 4.12 -0.65 9.29
N CYS A 79 4.38 0.02 10.41
CA CYS A 79 3.37 0.84 11.06
C CYS A 79 3.12 2.10 10.24
N GLY A 80 1.86 2.34 9.91
CA GLY A 80 1.46 3.52 9.18
C GLY A 80 0.02 3.92 9.47
N GLY A 81 -0.28 5.20 9.25
CA GLY A 81 -1.58 5.78 9.49
C GLY A 81 -1.55 6.98 10.43
N CYS A 82 -2.72 7.54 10.70
CA CYS A 82 -2.91 8.70 11.56
C CYS A 82 -3.41 8.31 12.96
N CYS A 83 -3.12 9.15 13.95
CA CYS A 83 -3.46 8.96 15.36
C CYS A 83 -4.54 9.92 15.88
N GLY A 84 -5.13 10.75 15.01
CA GLY A 84 -6.14 11.75 15.37
C GLY A 84 -5.61 12.97 16.13
N ASP A 85 -4.50 12.83 16.86
CA ASP A 85 -3.80 13.89 17.61
C ASP A 85 -2.36 14.04 17.08
N GLU A 86 -1.94 15.27 16.79
CA GLU A 86 -0.61 15.58 16.24
C GLU A 86 0.53 15.32 17.24
N GLY A 87 0.21 15.35 18.53
CA GLY A 87 1.08 14.99 19.64
C GLY A 87 1.32 13.49 19.76
N LEU A 88 0.61 12.66 18.99
CA LEU A 88 0.81 11.22 18.91
C LEU A 88 1.55 10.82 17.63
N ARG A 89 2.27 9.70 17.70
CA ARG A 89 2.90 9.04 16.56
C ARG A 89 2.55 7.56 16.53
N CYS A 90 2.33 7.01 15.34
CA CYS A 90 2.08 5.58 15.14
C CYS A 90 3.40 4.81 15.21
N VAL A 91 3.54 3.92 16.19
CA VAL A 91 4.78 3.17 16.45
C VAL A 91 4.50 1.67 16.62
N PRO A 92 5.47 0.80 16.30
CA PRO A 92 5.34 -0.63 16.56
C PRO A 92 5.37 -0.91 18.07
N VAL A 93 4.50 -1.82 18.50
CA VAL A 93 4.51 -2.39 19.86
C VAL A 93 4.84 -3.88 19.87
N GLN A 94 4.76 -4.52 18.70
CA GLN A 94 5.24 -5.88 18.47
C GLN A 94 5.87 -5.97 17.08
N THR A 95 7.02 -6.63 17.00
CA THR A 95 7.76 -6.85 15.75
C THR A 95 8.04 -8.33 15.54
N GLY A 96 8.32 -8.70 14.29
CA GLY A 96 8.84 -10.00 13.89
C GLY A 96 9.85 -9.84 12.77
N THR A 97 10.38 -10.97 12.29
CA THR A 97 11.37 -11.00 11.22
C THR A 97 10.81 -11.76 10.02
N VAL A 98 11.11 -11.28 8.82
CA VAL A 98 10.85 -12.00 7.57
C VAL A 98 12.15 -12.11 6.77
N THR A 99 12.41 -13.30 6.25
CA THR A 99 13.57 -13.55 5.38
C THR A 99 13.12 -13.42 3.93
N VAL A 100 13.85 -12.62 3.16
CA VAL A 100 13.57 -12.35 1.75
C VAL A 100 14.78 -12.76 0.92
N GLN A 101 14.51 -13.47 -0.17
CA GLN A 101 15.52 -13.81 -1.15
C GLN A 101 15.67 -12.68 -2.17
N LEU A 102 16.91 -12.23 -2.39
CA LEU A 102 17.27 -11.12 -3.26
C LEU A 102 18.45 -11.50 -4.14
N VAL A 103 18.64 -10.81 -5.25
CA VAL A 103 19.87 -10.91 -6.03
C VAL A 103 20.81 -9.78 -5.59
N LYS A 104 22.05 -10.12 -5.22
CA LYS A 104 23.08 -9.17 -4.75
C LYS A 104 24.22 -9.09 -5.78
N ILE A 105 24.41 -7.92 -6.38
CA ILE A 105 25.36 -7.70 -7.47
C ILE A 105 26.48 -6.77 -6.99
N LYS A 106 27.74 -7.16 -7.20
CA LYS A 106 28.90 -6.28 -7.02
C LYS A 106 29.28 -5.67 -8.38
N PRO A 107 29.16 -4.35 -8.59
CA PRO A 107 29.36 -3.73 -9.91
C PRO A 107 30.75 -3.94 -10.51
N ASN A 108 31.78 -4.04 -9.67
CA ASN A 108 33.19 -4.14 -10.08
C ASN A 108 33.79 -5.53 -9.80
N GLY A 109 32.95 -6.55 -9.55
CA GLY A 109 33.39 -7.91 -9.24
C GLY A 109 33.59 -8.79 -10.48
N GLU A 110 34.34 -9.89 -10.32
CA GLU A 110 34.68 -10.85 -11.38
C GLU A 110 33.48 -11.67 -11.89
N ALA A 111 32.36 -11.72 -11.15
CA ALA A 111 31.17 -12.47 -11.55
C ALA A 111 30.33 -11.66 -12.57
N PRO A 112 30.04 -12.20 -13.76
CA PRO A 112 29.15 -11.56 -14.72
C PRO A 112 27.77 -11.28 -14.08
N TYR A 113 27.11 -10.19 -14.47
CA TYR A 113 25.73 -9.86 -14.06
C TYR A 113 24.74 -11.04 -14.22
N VAL A 114 25.07 -11.97 -15.12
CA VAL A 114 24.29 -13.17 -15.47
C VAL A 114 24.33 -14.26 -14.37
N GLU A 115 25.30 -14.23 -13.45
CA GLU A 115 25.47 -15.24 -12.38
C GLU A 115 25.33 -14.64 -10.97
N ALA A 116 24.67 -13.50 -10.84
CA ALA A 116 24.52 -12.85 -9.54
C ALA A 116 23.78 -13.78 -8.54
N PRO A 117 24.37 -14.11 -7.38
CA PRO A 117 23.83 -15.11 -6.48
C PRO A 117 22.57 -14.60 -5.77
N TYR A 118 21.65 -15.53 -5.53
CA TYR A 118 20.57 -15.31 -4.57
C TYR A 118 21.14 -15.27 -3.16
N VAL A 119 20.71 -14.27 -2.39
CA VAL A 119 21.05 -14.09 -0.98
C VAL A 119 19.77 -13.97 -0.17
N GLU A 120 19.82 -14.47 1.05
CA GLU A 120 18.74 -14.34 2.03
C GLU A 120 19.05 -13.19 2.99
N MET A 121 18.14 -12.24 3.08
CA MET A 121 18.26 -11.07 3.95
C MET A 121 17.05 -10.98 4.88
N SER A 122 17.29 -10.67 6.15
CA SER A 122 16.26 -10.66 7.18
C SER A 122 15.80 -9.24 7.51
N PHE A 123 14.53 -8.95 7.25
CA PHE A 123 13.92 -7.64 7.50
C PHE A 123 13.03 -7.65 8.73
N THR A 124 12.90 -6.50 9.39
CA THR A 124 11.94 -6.30 10.48
C THR A 124 10.55 -6.01 9.92
N GLU A 125 9.54 -6.73 10.42
CA GLU A 125 8.12 -6.44 10.21
C GLU A 125 7.43 -6.02 11.50
N HIS A 126 6.47 -5.13 11.39
CA HIS A 126 5.64 -4.70 12.51
C HIS A 126 4.36 -5.55 12.54
N LYS A 127 4.13 -6.25 13.64
CA LYS A 127 2.96 -7.14 13.82
C LYS A 127 1.80 -6.42 14.52
N GLN A 128 2.10 -5.43 15.36
CA GLN A 128 1.10 -4.60 16.04
C GLN A 128 1.60 -3.17 16.19
N CYS A 129 0.69 -2.19 16.05
CA CYS A 129 1.00 -0.76 16.11
C CYS A 129 0.05 -0.04 17.06
N GLU A 130 0.55 1.00 17.73
CA GLU A 130 -0.24 1.87 18.60
C GLU A 130 0.17 3.34 18.43
N CYS A 131 -0.77 4.23 18.80
CA CYS A 131 -0.51 5.65 18.89
C CYS A 131 0.10 5.99 20.25
N ARG A 132 1.35 6.46 20.25
CA ARG A 132 2.09 6.83 21.47
C ARG A 132 2.52 8.30 21.42
N PRO A 133 2.66 8.97 22.58
CA PRO A 133 3.14 10.36 22.62
C PRO A 133 4.48 10.56 21.91
N ARG A 134 4.59 11.67 21.19
CA ARG A 134 5.83 12.18 20.60
C ARG A 134 6.79 12.59 21.71
N GLN A 135 8.00 12.04 21.71
CA GLN A 135 9.05 12.41 22.67
C GLN A 135 9.70 13.74 22.28
N ASP A 136 9.67 14.09 20.99
CA ASP A 136 10.17 15.31 20.36
C ASP A 136 9.40 16.59 20.77
N LEU A 137 8.14 16.46 21.18
CA LEU A 137 7.30 17.58 21.64
C LEU A 137 7.38 17.81 23.16
N VAL A 138 8.01 16.90 23.91
CA VAL A 138 8.27 17.08 25.34
C VAL A 138 9.48 18.00 25.51
N ARG A 139 9.35 19.27 25.13
CA ARG A 139 10.24 20.30 25.65
C ARG A 139 9.97 20.47 27.14
N PRO A 140 10.95 20.26 28.04
CA PRO A 140 10.80 20.62 29.46
C PRO A 140 10.90 22.14 29.58
N GLY A 141 9.81 22.85 29.31
CA GLY A 141 9.93 24.30 29.12
C GLY A 141 8.62 25.07 29.04
N ARG A 142 7.70 24.82 29.97
CA ARG A 142 6.84 25.85 30.58
C ARG A 142 6.02 25.21 31.70
N ARG A 143 6.52 25.32 32.93
CA ARG A 143 5.63 25.37 34.10
C ARG A 143 4.71 26.57 33.85
N ARG A 144 3.49 26.31 33.35
CA ARG A 144 2.46 27.34 33.26
C ARG A 144 2.08 27.65 34.70
N LEU A 145 2.58 28.78 35.18
CA LEU A 145 2.19 29.39 36.44
C LEU A 145 0.67 29.33 36.56
N LYS A 146 0.23 28.76 37.68
CA LYS A 146 -1.16 28.78 38.13
C LYS A 146 -1.62 30.24 38.18
N GLY A 147 -2.67 30.58 37.43
CA GLY A 147 -3.24 31.92 37.52
C GLY A 147 -4.32 32.24 36.48
N ARG A 148 -5.54 32.37 37.02
CA ARG A 148 -6.72 33.10 36.55
C ARG A 148 -7.66 32.43 35.54
N ASP A 149 -8.83 32.16 36.10
CA ASP A 149 -10.12 31.88 35.49
C ASP A 149 -10.45 32.83 34.34
N VAL A 150 -10.76 32.26 33.18
CA VAL A 150 -11.62 32.90 32.17
C VAL A 150 -12.58 31.82 31.68
N ALA A 151 -13.84 31.97 32.06
CA ALA A 151 -14.94 31.14 31.58
C ALA A 151 -15.09 31.36 30.07
N HIS A 152 -14.88 30.30 29.29
CA HIS A 152 -15.38 30.22 27.92
C HIS A 152 -16.43 29.12 27.87
N HIS A 153 -17.67 29.50 27.55
CA HIS A 153 -18.75 28.60 27.23
C HIS A 153 -18.34 27.68 26.07
N ALA A 154 -18.06 26.42 26.38
CA ALA A 154 -17.94 25.35 25.39
C ALA A 154 -19.27 24.59 25.33
N GLY A 155 -19.95 24.69 24.19
CA GLY A 155 -21.11 23.88 23.86
C GLY A 155 -20.75 22.40 23.93
N SER A 156 -21.53 21.66 24.71
CA SER A 156 -21.44 20.22 24.92
C SER A 156 -21.76 19.44 23.63
N LEU A 157 -20.73 18.97 22.91
CA LEU A 157 -20.89 17.83 22.00
C LEU A 157 -20.64 16.55 22.80
N ARG A 158 -21.73 15.81 23.00
CA ARG A 158 -21.81 14.58 23.79
C ARG A 158 -20.89 13.50 23.20
N SER A 159 -20.15 12.86 24.09
CA SER A 159 -19.37 11.64 23.85
C SER A 159 -20.23 10.54 23.22
N ALA A 160 -19.77 9.96 22.11
CA ALA A 160 -20.34 8.73 21.57
C ALA A 160 -19.97 7.55 22.50
N PRO A 161 -20.90 6.65 22.85
CA PRO A 161 -20.61 5.54 23.74
C PRO A 161 -19.77 4.47 23.04
N GLY A 162 -18.79 3.93 23.78
CA GLY A 162 -17.97 2.82 23.36
C GLY A 162 -18.79 1.53 23.20
N LEU A 163 -18.53 0.80 22.11
CA LEU A 163 -18.96 -0.59 21.98
C LEU A 163 -17.89 -1.48 22.64
N ALA A 164 -18.29 -2.16 23.72
CA ALA A 164 -17.55 -3.28 24.29
C ALA A 164 -17.61 -4.51 23.35
N PRO A 165 -16.60 -5.41 23.39
CA PRO A 165 -16.66 -6.66 22.65
C PRO A 165 -17.59 -7.65 23.36
N ALA A 166 -18.42 -8.35 22.57
CA ALA A 166 -19.24 -9.46 23.04
C ALA A 166 -18.34 -10.68 23.33
N SER A 167 -18.37 -11.15 24.58
CA SER A 167 -17.86 -12.47 24.95
C SER A 167 -18.97 -13.49 24.70
N GLY A 168 -18.75 -14.43 23.79
CA GLY A 168 -19.63 -15.57 23.52
C GLY A 168 -19.15 -16.81 24.27
N ALA A 169 -20.14 -17.64 24.66
CA ALA A 169 -20.00 -18.92 25.35
C ALA A 169 -19.36 -20.02 24.49
#